data_AF-A0A175YH15-F1
#
_entry.id   AF-A0A175YH15-F1
#
_cell.length_a   1.000
_cell.length_b   1.000
_cell.length_c   1.000
_cell.angle_alpha   90.00
_cell.angle_beta   90.00
_cell.angle_gamma   90.00
#
_symmetry.space_group_name_H-M   'P 1'
#
loop_
_entity.id
_entity.type
_entity.pdbx_description
1 polymer ?
#
loop_
_entity_poly.entity_id
_entity_poly.type
_entity_poly.pdbx_seq_one_letter_code
_entity_poly.pdbx_strand_id
1 'polypeptide(L)'
;MNLQICGDVDQLDDRADNSEIPRDRSGGSSTAKYRRTRVKAKKILIVNRGLPIVSILIGESGDFLYGDQRDVDKAEKIVLESGNVLIFGGQSGHVYHGAASILPTTALQALLQESDLRPGRLNLKVVAVMLLFQVRP
;
A
#
# COMPACT_ATOMS: atom_id res chain seq x y z
N MET A 1 15.79 9.00 -15.01
CA MET A 1 15.08 8.66 -13.76
C MET A 1 13.61 8.94 -14.00
N ASN A 2 12.74 7.94 -13.83
CA ASN A 2 11.30 8.11 -13.98
C ASN A 2 10.70 8.51 -12.63
N LEU A 3 10.38 9.79 -12.46
CA LEU A 3 9.64 10.28 -11.30
C LEU A 3 8.20 9.82 -11.42
N GLN A 4 7.80 8.85 -10.59
CA GLN A 4 6.41 8.39 -10.53
C GLN A 4 5.71 9.10 -9.39
N ILE A 5 5.07 10.23 -9.71
CA ILE A 5 4.08 10.85 -8.82
C ILE A 5 2.88 9.90 -8.78
N CYS A 6 2.70 9.20 -7.66
CA CYS A 6 1.54 8.36 -7.42
C CYS A 6 0.31 9.27 -7.29
N GLY A 7 -0.45 9.38 -8.39
CA GLY A 7 -1.74 10.06 -8.43
C GLY A 7 -2.91 9.17 -8.80
N ASP A 8 -2.68 7.90 -9.15
CA ASP A 8 -3.74 6.99 -9.63
C ASP A 8 -3.70 5.68 -8.85
N VAL A 9 -4.54 5.55 -7.83
CA VAL A 9 -4.90 4.22 -7.27
C VAL A 9 -6.06 3.59 -8.07
N ASP A 10 -6.47 4.23 -9.18
CA ASP A 10 -7.61 3.86 -10.01
C ASP A 10 -7.30 2.77 -11.05
N GLN A 11 -6.05 2.33 -11.20
CA GLN A 11 -5.66 1.27 -12.11
C GLN A 11 -5.03 0.08 -11.37
N LEU A 12 -5.84 -0.67 -10.63
CA LEU A 12 -5.56 -2.08 -10.37
C LEU A 12 -6.48 -2.91 -11.26
N ASP A 13 -5.88 -3.55 -12.24
CA ASP A 13 -6.49 -4.37 -13.30
C ASP A 13 -7.41 -5.45 -12.71
N ASP A 14 -8.70 -5.45 -13.08
CA ASP A 14 -9.77 -6.36 -12.63
C ASP A 14 -9.63 -7.80 -13.18
N ARG A 15 -8.42 -8.26 -13.51
CA ARG A 15 -8.20 -9.62 -13.98
C ARG A 15 -8.16 -10.59 -12.81
N ALA A 16 -9.36 -10.98 -12.35
CA ALA A 16 -9.54 -12.13 -11.49
C ALA A 16 -9.06 -13.40 -12.21
N ASP A 17 -7.92 -13.94 -11.78
CA ASP A 17 -7.46 -15.26 -12.19
C ASP A 17 -8.43 -16.34 -11.66
N ASN A 18 -9.09 -17.02 -12.58
CA ASN A 18 -10.06 -18.10 -12.31
C ASN A 18 -9.37 -19.47 -12.34
N SER A 19 -8.17 -19.61 -11.77
CA SER A 19 -7.54 -20.94 -11.67
C SER A 19 -8.26 -21.81 -10.62
N GLU A 20 -8.97 -22.85 -11.08
CA GLU A 20 -9.61 -23.84 -10.22
C GLU A 20 -8.58 -24.64 -9.40
N ILE A 21 -8.75 -24.68 -8.07
CA ILE A 21 -7.90 -25.48 -7.16
C ILE A 21 -8.44 -26.93 -7.11
N PRO A 22 -7.60 -27.98 -7.27
CA PRO A 22 -8.06 -29.38 -7.30
C PRO A 22 -8.65 -29.85 -5.98
N ARG A 23 -9.65 -30.76 -6.07
CA ARG A 23 -10.36 -31.34 -4.92
C ARG A 23 -9.64 -32.60 -4.43
N ASP A 24 -9.15 -32.59 -3.20
CA ASP A 24 -8.81 -33.81 -2.48
C ASP A 24 -10.07 -34.35 -1.74
N ARG A 25 -10.26 -35.68 -1.78
CA ARG A 25 -11.32 -36.40 -1.08
C ARG A 25 -10.68 -37.47 -0.18
N SER A 26 -10.61 -37.19 1.11
CA SER A 26 -10.62 -38.26 2.12
C SER A 26 -11.03 -37.79 3.51
N GLY A 27 -11.85 -38.59 4.19
CA GLY A 27 -11.83 -38.78 5.65
C GLY A 27 -12.74 -37.87 6.49
N GLY A 28 -13.74 -38.47 7.14
CA GLY A 28 -14.66 -37.79 8.05
C GLY A 28 -14.11 -37.57 9.47
N SER A 29 -14.61 -36.51 10.12
CA SER A 29 -14.63 -36.34 11.58
C SER A 29 -15.70 -35.31 11.93
N SER A 30 -16.36 -35.49 13.08
CA SER A 30 -17.42 -34.62 13.61
C SER A 30 -16.94 -33.18 13.74
N THR A 31 -17.31 -32.32 12.78
CA THR A 31 -17.11 -30.88 12.86
C THR A 31 -18.40 -30.21 12.46
N ALA A 32 -18.84 -29.21 13.22
CA ALA A 32 -19.96 -28.34 12.85
C ALA A 32 -19.91 -28.06 11.33
N LYS A 33 -20.97 -28.45 10.61
CA LYS A 33 -21.07 -28.28 9.15
C LYS A 33 -21.08 -26.77 8.86
N TYR A 34 -19.91 -26.16 8.75
CA TYR A 34 -19.77 -24.79 8.31
C TYR A 34 -20.26 -24.75 6.85
N ARG A 35 -21.48 -24.24 6.67
CA ARG A 35 -22.08 -24.11 5.34
C ARG A 35 -21.23 -23.08 4.61
N ARG A 36 -20.39 -23.54 3.68
CA ARG A 36 -19.58 -22.64 2.82
C ARG A 36 -20.54 -21.84 1.94
N THR A 37 -20.94 -20.67 2.42
CA THR A 37 -21.63 -19.67 1.60
C THR A 37 -20.55 -18.84 0.90
N ARG A 38 -20.57 -18.78 -0.44
CA ARG A 38 -19.69 -17.86 -1.17
C ARG A 38 -20.14 -16.43 -0.85
N VAL A 39 -19.37 -15.73 -0.03
CA VAL A 39 -19.54 -14.30 0.20
C VAL A 39 -18.86 -13.56 -0.95
N LYS A 40 -19.64 -12.82 -1.74
CA LYS A 40 -19.07 -11.89 -2.73
C LYS A 40 -18.74 -10.58 -2.00
N ALA A 41 -17.47 -10.24 -1.93
CA ALA A 41 -17.01 -8.96 -1.46
C ALA A 41 -16.84 -8.01 -2.65
N LYS A 42 -17.38 -6.80 -2.57
CA LYS A 42 -17.00 -5.72 -3.47
C LYS A 42 -15.95 -4.87 -2.76
N LYS A 43 -14.78 -4.70 -3.38
CA LYS A 43 -13.77 -3.75 -2.95
C LYS A 43 -14.22 -2.36 -3.38
N ILE A 44 -14.51 -1.48 -2.42
CA ILE A 44 -14.69 -0.06 -2.72
C ILE A 44 -13.30 0.57 -2.76
N LEU A 45 -13.02 1.31 -3.84
CA LEU A 45 -11.74 1.95 -4.04
C LEU A 45 -11.50 3.01 -2.95
N ILE A 46 -10.29 2.95 -2.40
CA ILE A 46 -9.84 3.62 -1.16
C ILE A 46 -9.89 5.15 -1.25
N VAL A 47 -9.64 5.71 -2.45
CA VAL A 47 -9.41 7.15 -2.67
C VAL A 47 -10.66 7.99 -2.37
N ASN A 48 -11.84 7.50 -2.76
CA ASN A 48 -13.09 8.28 -2.69
C ASN A 48 -13.64 8.52 -1.27
N ARG A 49 -13.02 7.98 -0.23
CA ARG A 49 -13.54 8.08 1.15
C ARG A 49 -12.60 8.76 2.13
N GLY A 50 -11.46 9.28 1.67
CA GLY A 50 -10.48 9.94 2.53
C GLY A 50 -9.94 9.01 3.64
N LEU A 51 -9.93 7.70 3.40
CA LEU A 51 -9.40 6.74 4.36
C LEU A 51 -7.89 6.93 4.50
N PRO A 52 -7.33 6.76 5.71
CA PRO A 52 -5.93 7.03 5.92
C PRO A 52 -5.05 6.03 5.17
N ILE A 53 -4.03 6.57 4.51
CA ILE A 53 -2.87 5.85 3.97
C ILE A 53 -1.71 6.16 4.90
N VAL A 54 -1.12 5.12 5.49
CA VAL A 54 0.05 5.24 6.35
C VAL A 54 1.24 4.64 5.63
N SER A 55 2.33 5.39 5.49
CA SER A 55 3.57 4.99 4.84
C SER A 55 4.71 5.07 5.86
N ILE A 56 5.32 3.93 6.15
CA ILE A 56 6.46 3.81 7.07
C ILE A 56 7.72 3.64 6.23
N LEU A 57 8.75 4.41 6.57
CA LEU A 57 9.97 4.50 5.78
C LEU A 57 11.14 3.96 6.58
N ILE A 58 11.90 3.03 5.99
CA ILE A 58 13.01 2.33 6.65
C ILE A 58 14.19 2.28 5.67
N GLY A 59 15.39 2.56 6.15
CA GLY A 59 16.62 2.52 5.34
C GLY A 59 17.07 3.92 4.92
N GLU A 60 17.51 4.08 3.68
CA GLU A 60 18.04 5.34 3.19
C GLU A 60 16.98 6.45 3.16
N SER A 61 17.42 7.64 3.55
CA SER A 61 16.65 8.87 3.40
C SER A 61 16.40 9.18 1.93
N GLY A 62 15.46 10.07 1.65
CA GLY A 62 15.14 10.42 0.28
C GLY A 62 14.08 11.48 0.16
N ASP A 63 14.15 12.19 -0.95
CA ASP A 63 13.26 13.29 -1.25
C ASP A 63 11.87 12.76 -1.56
N PHE A 64 10.88 13.39 -0.95
CA PHE A 64 9.47 13.11 -1.17
C PHE A 64 8.78 14.39 -1.58
N LEU A 65 8.07 14.33 -2.70
CA LEU A 65 7.33 15.44 -3.26
C LEU A 65 5.84 15.27 -2.97
N TYR A 66 5.16 16.37 -2.69
CA TYR A 66 3.71 16.42 -2.62
C TYR A 66 3.13 17.75 -3.13
N GLY A 67 1.90 17.74 -3.65
CA GLY A 67 1.25 18.94 -4.15
C GLY A 67 -0.20 18.70 -4.59
N ASP A 68 -0.94 19.79 -4.80
CA ASP A 68 -2.33 19.76 -5.28
C ASP A 68 -2.45 19.53 -6.80
N GLN A 69 -1.33 19.65 -7.52
CA GLN A 69 -1.22 19.51 -8.97
C GLN A 69 -0.22 18.41 -9.35
N ARG A 70 -0.42 17.79 -10.52
CA ARG A 70 0.60 16.93 -11.16
C ARG A 70 1.69 17.77 -11.82
N ASP A 71 2.36 18.59 -11.03
CA ASP A 71 3.40 19.50 -11.49
C ASP A 71 4.56 19.45 -10.51
N VAL A 72 5.68 18.89 -10.95
CA VAL A 72 6.88 18.68 -10.14
C VAL A 72 7.45 20.01 -9.68
N ASP A 73 7.38 21.04 -10.52
CA ASP A 73 7.96 22.35 -10.28
C ASP A 73 7.16 23.15 -9.24
N LYS A 74 5.90 22.77 -9.02
CA LYS A 74 5.02 23.33 -7.98
C LYS A 74 4.91 22.46 -6.74
N ALA A 75 5.53 21.27 -6.75
CA ALA A 75 5.44 20.35 -5.63
C ALA A 75 6.32 20.81 -4.47
N GLU A 76 5.79 20.70 -3.26
CA GLU A 76 6.57 20.85 -2.05
C GLU A 76 7.46 19.61 -1.85
N LYS A 77 8.65 19.82 -1.30
CA LYS A 77 9.64 18.78 -1.07
C LYS A 77 9.94 18.64 0.42
N ILE A 78 9.89 17.40 0.91
CA ILE A 78 10.36 17.03 2.25
C ILE A 78 11.36 15.88 2.15
N VAL A 79 12.35 15.86 3.05
CA VAL A 79 13.24 14.71 3.20
C VAL A 79 12.62 13.76 4.20
N LEU A 80 12.44 12.50 3.81
CA LEU A 80 11.98 11.46 4.72
C LEU A 80 13.15 10.54 5.07
N GLU A 81 13.39 10.40 6.36
CA GLU A 81 14.47 9.59 6.94
C GLU A 81 13.97 8.23 7.43
N SER A 82 14.90 7.34 7.76
CA SER A 82 14.57 6.07 8.40
C SER A 82 13.78 6.28 9.70
N GLY A 83 12.67 5.57 9.85
CA GLY A 83 11.77 5.67 11.00
C GLY A 83 10.70 6.75 10.88
N ASN A 84 10.72 7.58 9.83
CA ASN A 84 9.63 8.52 9.58
C ASN A 84 8.34 7.77 9.20
N VAL A 85 7.21 8.36 9.57
CA VAL A 85 5.87 7.88 9.22
C VAL A 85 5.10 9.02 8.57
N LEU A 86 4.61 8.76 7.37
CA LEU A 86 3.80 9.69 6.59
C LEU A 86 2.35 9.22 6.60
N ILE A 87 1.42 10.12 6.93
CA ILE A 87 0.00 9.82 7.03
C ILE A 87 -0.77 10.79 6.12
N PHE A 88 -1.47 10.23 5.13
CA PHE A 88 -2.43 10.98 4.31
C PHE A 88 -3.84 10.51 4.65
N GLY A 89 -4.79 11.42 4.81
CA GLY A 89 -6.19 11.07 5.06
C GLY A 89 -7.09 12.29 4.92
N GLY A 90 -8.41 12.07 4.90
CA GLY A 90 -9.38 13.13 4.70
C GLY A 90 -9.14 13.90 3.39
N GLN A 91 -9.13 15.23 3.46
CA GLN A 91 -8.88 16.10 2.30
C GLN A 91 -7.46 15.91 1.73
N SER A 92 -6.49 15.57 2.56
CA SER A 92 -5.10 15.31 2.15
C SER A 92 -4.91 13.97 1.43
N GLY A 93 -5.96 13.13 1.34
CA GLY A 93 -5.94 11.88 0.58
C GLY A 93 -5.93 12.04 -0.94
N HIS A 94 -6.18 13.26 -1.44
CA HIS A 94 -6.17 13.60 -2.87
C HIS A 94 -4.90 14.33 -3.32
N VAL A 95 -3.90 14.46 -2.44
CA VAL A 95 -2.64 15.15 -2.75
C VAL A 95 -1.78 14.24 -3.62
N TYR A 96 -1.30 14.78 -4.74
CA TYR A 96 -0.33 14.12 -5.59
C TYR A 96 0.98 13.98 -4.83
N HIS A 97 1.55 12.78 -4.78
CA HIS A 97 2.75 12.56 -4.00
C HIS A 97 3.65 11.46 -4.59
N GLY A 98 4.94 11.51 -4.29
CA GLY A 98 5.88 10.52 -4.80
C GLY A 98 7.28 10.67 -4.21
N ALA A 99 8.06 9.60 -4.29
CA ALA A 99 9.48 9.66 -4.00
C ALA A 99 10.22 10.21 -5.24
N ALA A 100 11.08 11.21 -5.04
CA ALA A 100 11.85 11.83 -6.11
C ALA A 100 13.28 11.31 -6.20
N SER A 101 13.90 11.05 -5.06
CA SER A 101 15.27 10.54 -5.01
C SER A 101 15.48 9.68 -3.77
N ILE A 102 16.50 8.84 -3.81
CA ILE A 102 17.06 8.16 -2.64
C ILE A 102 18.42 8.81 -2.40
N LEU A 103 18.68 9.21 -1.16
CA LEU A 103 19.95 9.78 -0.74
C LEU A 103 20.84 8.62 -0.27
N PRO A 104 21.85 8.22 -1.06
CA PRO A 104 22.64 7.05 -0.73
C PRO A 104 23.42 7.25 0.56
N THR A 105 23.77 6.16 1.25
CA THR A 105 24.62 6.15 2.45
C THR A 105 24.06 6.92 3.66
N THR A 106 22.75 7.17 3.67
CA THR A 106 22.06 7.87 4.77
C THR A 106 21.35 6.93 5.75
N ALA A 107 21.27 5.63 5.43
CA ALA A 107 20.70 4.64 6.34
C ALA A 107 21.55 4.51 7.61
N LEU A 108 20.89 4.33 8.75
CA LEU A 108 21.59 4.13 10.02
C LEU A 108 22.39 2.82 9.97
N GLN A 109 23.69 2.88 10.27
CA GLN A 109 24.57 1.71 10.20
C GLN A 109 24.09 0.56 11.09
N ALA A 110 23.61 0.87 12.30
CA ALA A 110 23.05 -0.12 13.21
C ALA A 110 21.84 -0.85 12.58
N LEU A 111 20.98 -0.12 11.88
CA LEU A 111 19.85 -0.71 11.17
C LEU A 111 20.33 -1.72 10.11
N LEU A 112 21.33 -1.37 9.30
CA LEU A 112 21.88 -2.28 8.29
C LEU A 112 22.54 -3.53 8.90
N GLN A 113 23.26 -3.35 10.02
CA GLN A 113 23.95 -4.45 10.70
C GLN A 113 23.02 -5.43 11.41
N GLU A 114 21.89 -4.94 11.93
CA GLU A 114 20.96 -5.76 12.71
C GLU A 114 19.83 -6.39 11.88
N SER A 115 19.52 -5.84 10.69
CA SER A 115 18.34 -6.23 9.92
C SER A 115 18.61 -7.00 8.63
N ASP A 116 19.88 -7.21 8.26
CA ASP A 116 20.31 -7.77 6.97
C ASP A 116 19.64 -7.08 5.74
N LEU A 117 19.17 -5.84 5.92
CA LEU A 117 18.60 -5.06 4.83
C LEU A 117 19.68 -4.69 3.83
N ARG A 118 19.41 -4.95 2.55
CA ARG A 118 20.25 -4.46 1.47
C ARG A 118 20.21 -2.92 1.45
N PRO A 119 21.31 -2.26 1.05
CA PRO A 119 21.32 -0.82 0.86
C PRO A 119 20.16 -0.35 -0.03
N GLY A 120 19.51 0.72 0.39
CA GLY A 120 18.32 1.25 -0.25
C GLY A 120 17.24 1.66 0.76
N ARG A 121 16.02 1.82 0.26
CA ARG A 121 14.86 2.30 1.03
C ARG A 121 13.67 1.37 0.89
N LEU A 122 13.12 0.97 2.02
CA LEU A 122 11.87 0.22 2.13
C LEU A 122 10.73 1.19 2.48
N ASN A 123 9.67 1.17 1.69
CA ASN A 123 8.42 1.88 1.97
C ASN A 123 7.29 0.88 2.21
N LEU A 124 6.80 0.81 3.44
CA LEU A 124 5.64 -0.01 3.79
C LEU A 124 4.38 0.85 3.81
N LYS A 125 3.45 0.60 2.87
CA LYS A 125 2.16 1.28 2.78
C LYS A 125 1.05 0.42 3.38
N VAL A 126 0.41 0.91 4.42
CA VAL A 126 -0.79 0.33 5.03
C VAL A 126 -1.98 1.16 4.60
N VAL A 127 -3.00 0.49 4.07
CA VAL A 127 -4.17 1.14 3.49
C VAL A 127 -5.43 0.51 4.07
N ALA A 128 -6.34 1.33 4.61
CA ALA A 128 -7.64 0.85 5.05
C ALA A 128 -8.52 0.51 3.83
N VAL A 129 -9.02 -0.72 3.76
CA VAL A 129 -9.91 -1.19 2.70
C VAL A 129 -11.29 -1.44 3.29
N MET A 130 -12.31 -0.80 2.71
CA MET A 130 -13.69 -1.08 3.07
C MET A 130 -14.26 -2.18 2.15
N LEU A 131 -14.66 -3.30 2.75
CA LEU A 131 -15.31 -4.40 2.05
C LEU A 131 -16.82 -4.34 2.29
N LEU A 132 -17.59 -4.30 1.19
CA LEU A 132 -19.04 -4.49 1.26
C LEU A 132 -19.36 -5.95 0.93
N PHE A 133 -19.98 -6.63 1.88
CA PHE A 133 -20.46 -7.99 1.70
C PHE A 133 -21.95 -7.97 1.36
N GLN A 134 -22.31 -8.57 0.23
CA GLN A 134 -23.72 -8.78 -0.13
C GLN A 134 -24.14 -10.17 0.35
N VAL A 135 -24.97 -10.22 1.39
CA VAL A 135 -25.65 -11.45 1.79
C VAL A 135 -26.89 -11.59 0.91
N ARG A 136 -26.91 -12.61 0.06
CA ARG A 136 -28.14 -13.01 -0.63
C ARG A 136 -28.97 -13.85 0.37
N PRO A 137 -30.28 -13.58 0.53
CA PRO A 137 -31.15 -14.36 1.41
C PRO A 137 -31.21 -15.83 0.99
#